data_AF-A0A4S8LTJ1-F1
#
_entry.id   AF-A0A4S8LTJ1-F1
#
_cell.length_a   1.000
_cell.length_b   1.000
_cell.length_c   1.000
_cell.angle_alpha   90.00
_cell.angle_beta   90.00
_cell.angle_gamma   90.00
#
_symmetry.space_group_name_H-M   'P 1'
#
loop_
_entity.id
_entity.type
_entity.pdbx_description
1 polymer ?
#
loop_
_entity_poly.entity_id
_entity_poly.type
_entity_poly.pdbx_seq_one_letter_code
_entity_poly.pdbx_strand_id
1 'polypeptide(L)'
;MKVGCAATAVELEDCQKGAWDLLGYISRVAQNSRSKMTIGMLWNSIDWKNYYDIQALYVVPIDSNSISEQFRTHPITIHRIPDDRHTKIQPLGTNSEREVEIHGMKRCIEDFDGQIGFTGAGADDRLLEWVSGDGASFAAIINLQQYLAPTLLGNRETLRNKVVTPEVWHTKDKALKAIAEEHFGPPTSAEPS
;
A
#
# COMPACT_ATOMS: atom_id res chain seq x y z
N MET A 1 -0.28 -28.53 2.66
CA MET A 1 -0.28 -27.14 2.15
C MET A 1 1.13 -26.60 2.31
N LYS A 2 1.78 -26.18 1.22
CA LYS A 2 3.07 -25.49 1.31
C LYS A 2 2.79 -24.07 1.82
N VAL A 3 3.55 -23.63 2.81
CA VAL A 3 3.44 -22.29 3.40
C VAL A 3 4.77 -21.59 3.25
N GLY A 4 4.73 -20.28 3.03
CA GLY A 4 5.91 -19.43 2.94
C GLY A 4 5.54 -18.04 2.50
N CYS A 5 6.40 -17.08 2.84
CA CYS A 5 6.23 -15.68 2.52
C CYS A 5 7.38 -15.23 1.60
N ALA A 6 7.05 -14.34 0.67
CA ALA A 6 8.03 -13.64 -0.16
C ALA A 6 7.79 -12.15 -0.01
N ALA A 7 8.87 -11.38 -0.02
CA ALA A 7 8.80 -9.93 0.04
C ALA A 7 9.82 -9.31 -0.91
N THR A 8 9.60 -8.04 -1.20
CA THR A 8 10.48 -7.23 -2.03
C THR A 8 10.71 -5.91 -1.34
N ALA A 9 11.97 -5.52 -1.19
CA ALA A 9 12.33 -4.19 -0.74
C ALA A 9 12.35 -3.23 -1.95
N VAL A 10 11.67 -2.10 -1.81
CA VAL A 10 11.58 -1.08 -2.87
C VAL A 10 12.11 0.23 -2.31
N GLU A 11 13.15 0.78 -2.94
CA GLU A 11 13.66 2.10 -2.56
C GLU A 11 12.69 3.18 -3.04
N LEU A 12 12.14 3.94 -2.08
CA LEU A 12 11.27 5.07 -2.38
C LEU A 12 12.10 6.29 -2.74
N GLU A 13 11.87 6.84 -3.92
CA GLU A 13 12.58 7.99 -4.48
C GLU A 13 11.68 9.24 -4.47
N ASP A 14 12.26 10.42 -4.70
CA ASP A 14 11.54 11.72 -4.76
C ASP A 14 10.66 12.04 -3.53
N CYS A 15 10.95 11.42 -2.40
CA CYS A 15 10.25 11.68 -1.16
C CYS A 15 10.64 13.06 -0.62
N GLN A 16 9.65 13.89 -0.32
CA GLN A 16 9.91 15.19 0.32
C GLN A 16 10.63 15.00 1.66
N LYS A 17 11.51 15.96 2.01
CA LYS A 17 12.22 15.92 3.28
C LYS A 17 11.22 15.87 4.44
N GLY A 18 11.35 14.87 5.32
CA GLY A 18 10.45 14.65 6.45
C GLY A 18 9.14 13.92 6.11
N ALA A 19 8.95 13.45 4.87
CA ALA A 19 7.78 12.65 4.50
C ALA A 19 7.66 11.37 5.34
N TRP A 20 8.79 10.77 5.69
CA TRP A 20 8.92 9.51 6.45
C TRP A 20 9.32 9.72 7.91
N ASP A 21 8.95 10.87 8.51
CA ASP A 21 9.15 11.13 9.94
C ASP A 21 7.99 10.58 10.78
N LEU A 22 8.31 9.63 11.66
CA LEU A 22 7.35 8.98 12.55
C LEU A 22 6.68 9.96 13.50
N LEU A 23 7.43 10.91 14.07
CA LEU A 23 6.88 11.86 15.04
C LEU A 23 5.87 12.80 14.38
N GLY A 24 6.20 13.32 13.20
CA GLY A 24 5.29 14.11 12.37
C GLY A 24 4.04 13.30 11.99
N TYR A 25 4.19 12.02 11.65
CA TYR A 25 3.05 11.14 11.39
C TYR A 25 2.13 10.98 12.62
N ILE A 26 2.69 10.60 13.77
CA ILE A 26 1.93 10.44 15.02
C ILE A 26 1.22 11.73 15.42
N SER A 27 1.90 12.88 15.30
CA SER A 27 1.31 14.19 15.59
C SER A 27 0.07 14.46 14.71
N ARG A 28 0.16 14.18 13.40
CA ARG A 28 -0.97 14.32 12.47
C ARG A 28 -2.10 13.33 12.76
N VAL A 29 -1.78 12.09 13.14
CA VAL A 29 -2.78 11.10 13.55
C VAL A 29 -3.52 11.58 14.80
N ALA A 30 -2.79 12.10 15.80
CA ALA A 30 -3.36 12.61 17.04
C ALA A 30 -4.29 13.82 16.83
N GLN A 31 -4.01 14.66 15.83
CA GLN A 31 -4.92 15.76 15.43
C GLN A 31 -6.27 15.25 14.91
N ASN A 32 -6.34 13.98 14.49
CA ASN A 32 -7.54 13.28 14.06
C ASN A 32 -8.38 14.07 13.04
N SER A 33 -7.73 14.81 12.13
CA SER A 33 -8.44 15.65 11.15
C SER A 33 -9.31 14.83 10.20
N ARG A 34 -8.98 13.55 10.01
CA ARG A 34 -9.78 12.59 9.23
C ARG A 34 -11.17 12.33 9.82
N SER A 35 -11.40 12.60 11.10
CA SER A 35 -12.75 12.52 11.70
C SER A 35 -13.76 13.48 11.07
N LYS A 36 -13.28 14.55 10.42
CA LYS A 36 -14.10 15.53 9.71
C LYS A 36 -14.21 15.25 8.21
N MET A 37 -13.53 14.21 7.72
CA MET A 37 -13.49 13.88 6.30
C MET A 37 -14.81 13.26 5.89
N THR A 38 -15.44 13.83 4.86
CA THR A 38 -16.69 13.30 4.29
C THR A 38 -16.41 12.61 2.97
N ILE A 39 -17.35 11.77 2.52
CA ILE A 39 -17.31 11.17 1.18
C ILE A 39 -17.24 12.26 0.10
N GLY A 40 -18.00 13.35 0.27
CA GLY A 40 -17.95 14.47 -0.68
C GLY A 40 -16.57 15.12 -0.78
N MET A 41 -15.83 15.23 0.34
CA MET A 41 -14.45 15.72 0.31
C MET A 41 -13.52 14.78 -0.45
N LEU A 42 -13.64 13.47 -0.23
CA LEU A 42 -12.86 12.47 -0.96
C LEU A 42 -13.19 12.49 -2.46
N TRP A 43 -14.48 12.48 -2.79
CA TRP A 43 -14.96 12.54 -4.16
C TRP A 43 -14.42 13.77 -4.91
N ASN A 44 -14.49 14.94 -4.27
CA ASN A 44 -14.01 16.19 -4.86
C ASN A 44 -12.48 16.31 -4.89
N SER A 45 -11.76 15.46 -4.16
CA SER A 45 -10.28 15.43 -4.18
C SER A 45 -9.71 14.63 -5.35
N ILE A 46 -10.55 13.83 -6.02
CA ILE A 46 -10.16 13.04 -7.18
C ILE A 46 -10.09 13.97 -8.40
N ASP A 47 -8.96 13.94 -9.12
CA ASP A 47 -8.85 14.56 -10.44
C ASP A 47 -9.62 13.71 -11.47
N TRP A 48 -10.95 13.88 -11.49
CA TRP A 48 -11.84 13.16 -12.38
C TRP A 48 -11.50 13.40 -13.86
N LYS A 49 -11.02 14.61 -14.18
CA LYS A 49 -10.63 14.93 -15.55
C LYS A 49 -9.44 14.06 -15.97
N ASN A 50 -8.37 14.06 -15.20
CA ASN A 50 -7.20 13.21 -15.48
C ASN A 50 -7.59 11.72 -15.50
N TYR A 51 -8.46 11.28 -14.59
CA TYR A 51 -8.95 9.90 -14.55
C TYR A 51 -9.65 9.49 -15.86
N TYR A 52 -10.58 10.30 -16.36
CA TYR A 52 -11.27 10.02 -17.62
C TYR A 52 -10.35 10.12 -18.84
N ASP A 53 -9.44 11.12 -18.84
CA ASP A 53 -8.46 11.28 -19.92
C ASP A 53 -7.53 10.04 -20.00
N ILE A 54 -7.09 9.49 -18.85
CA ILE A 54 -6.34 8.24 -18.78
C ILE A 54 -7.15 7.05 -19.30
N GLN A 55 -8.41 6.91 -18.89
CA GLN A 55 -9.27 5.81 -19.33
C GLN A 55 -9.43 5.80 -20.85
N ALA A 56 -9.62 6.96 -21.47
CA ALA A 56 -9.73 7.08 -22.91
C ALA A 56 -8.51 6.50 -23.63
N LEU A 57 -7.30 6.72 -23.11
CA LEU A 57 -6.07 6.18 -23.68
C LEU A 57 -5.97 4.65 -23.59
N TYR A 58 -6.55 4.03 -22.55
CA TYR A 58 -6.54 2.57 -22.39
C TYR A 58 -7.50 1.84 -23.34
N VAL A 59 -8.55 2.51 -23.84
CA VAL A 59 -9.60 1.89 -24.68
C VAL A 59 -9.25 1.95 -26.19
N VAL A 60 -8.28 2.77 -26.60
CA VAL A 60 -7.83 2.86 -28.00
C VAL A 60 -6.87 1.71 -28.35
N PRO A 61 -7.01 1.03 -29.51
CA PRO A 61 -6.18 -0.10 -29.89
C PRO A 61 -4.67 0.20 -29.86
N ILE A 62 -3.95 -0.72 -29.24
CA ILE A 62 -2.59 -0.61 -28.74
C ILE A 62 -1.61 -0.96 -29.86
N ASP A 63 -1.25 0.02 -30.71
CA ASP A 63 0.04 -0.02 -31.42
C ASP A 63 0.41 1.34 -32.01
N SER A 64 0.53 2.38 -31.17
CA SER A 64 1.13 3.62 -31.63
C SER A 64 2.06 4.24 -30.60
N ASN A 65 3.28 4.58 -31.04
CA ASN A 65 4.24 5.37 -30.26
C ASN A 65 3.62 6.68 -29.74
N SER A 66 2.60 7.20 -30.43
CA SER A 66 1.84 8.38 -30.02
C SER A 66 1.09 8.20 -28.69
N ILE A 67 0.55 7.01 -28.40
CA ILE A 67 -0.20 6.77 -27.15
C ILE A 67 0.79 6.63 -25.97
N SER A 68 1.90 5.93 -26.18
CA SER A 68 2.94 5.79 -25.15
C SER A 68 3.49 7.15 -24.72
N GLU A 69 3.72 8.06 -25.68
CA GLU A 69 4.15 9.42 -25.38
C GLU A 69 3.10 10.19 -24.57
N GLN A 70 1.81 10.09 -24.93
CA GLN A 70 0.73 10.74 -24.18
C GLN A 70 0.70 10.29 -22.72
N PHE A 71 0.92 9.00 -22.43
CA PHE A 71 1.03 8.53 -21.04
C PHE A 71 2.20 9.15 -20.27
N ARG A 72 3.28 9.56 -20.95
CA ARG A 72 4.51 10.12 -20.36
C ARG A 72 4.49 11.64 -20.24
N THR A 73 3.57 12.31 -20.91
CA THR A 73 3.48 13.78 -20.95
C THR A 73 2.36 14.35 -20.09
N HIS A 74 2.53 15.59 -19.63
CA HIS A 74 1.47 16.36 -18.99
C HIS A 74 0.35 16.66 -20.03
N PRO A 75 -0.95 16.61 -19.66
CA PRO A 75 -1.51 16.52 -18.31
C PRO A 75 -1.76 15.10 -17.79
N ILE A 76 -1.50 14.07 -18.60
CA ILE A 76 -1.78 12.68 -18.23
C ILE A 76 -0.84 12.21 -17.11
N THR A 77 0.46 12.46 -17.29
CA THR A 77 1.47 12.21 -16.27
C THR A 77 1.42 13.29 -15.18
N ILE A 78 1.21 12.86 -13.94
CA ILE A 78 1.22 13.73 -12.73
C ILE A 78 2.50 13.51 -11.90
N HIS A 79 2.95 12.26 -11.76
CA HIS A 79 4.11 11.87 -10.93
C HIS A 79 5.02 10.87 -11.65
N ARG A 80 5.48 11.22 -12.85
CA ARG A 80 6.38 10.35 -13.63
C ARG A 80 7.77 10.31 -12.99
N ILE A 81 8.30 9.09 -12.86
CA ILE A 81 9.70 8.85 -12.51
C ILE A 81 10.57 9.41 -13.65
N PRO A 82 11.61 10.20 -13.36
CA PRO A 82 12.54 10.72 -14.36
C PRO A 82 13.13 9.62 -15.27
N ASP A 83 13.38 9.95 -16.54
CA ASP A 83 13.83 8.97 -17.55
C ASP A 83 15.21 8.35 -17.26
N ASP A 84 16.04 9.09 -16.53
CA ASP A 84 17.37 8.66 -16.10
C ASP A 84 17.34 7.81 -14.82
N ARG A 85 16.14 7.47 -14.33
CA ARG A 85 15.97 6.82 -13.03
C ARG A 85 15.17 5.53 -13.12
N HIS A 86 15.61 4.56 -12.33
CA HIS A 86 14.95 3.28 -12.16
C HIS A 86 14.82 2.99 -10.68
N THR A 87 13.59 2.78 -10.23
CA THR A 87 13.31 2.33 -8.86
C THR A 87 14.10 1.06 -8.58
N LYS A 88 14.87 1.07 -7.50
CA LYS A 88 15.60 -0.12 -7.08
C LYS A 88 14.66 -1.06 -6.35
N ILE A 89 14.60 -2.29 -6.86
CA ILE A 89 13.74 -3.35 -6.37
C ILE A 89 14.65 -4.53 -6.04
N GLN A 90 14.62 -4.96 -4.78
CA GLN A 90 15.41 -6.08 -4.29
C GLN A 90 14.48 -7.18 -3.76
N PRO A 91 14.41 -8.35 -4.42
CA PRO A 91 13.76 -9.52 -3.86
C PRO A 91 14.45 -9.92 -2.54
N LEU A 92 13.65 -10.17 -1.52
CA LEU A 92 14.13 -10.69 -0.24
C LEU A 92 14.10 -12.22 -0.25
N GLY A 93 14.98 -12.85 0.53
CA GLY A 93 14.99 -14.28 0.74
C GLY A 93 13.68 -14.74 1.38
N THR A 94 13.02 -15.71 0.77
CA THR A 94 11.74 -16.25 1.27
C THR A 94 11.89 -16.94 2.61
N ASN A 95 10.85 -16.90 3.45
CA ASN A 95 10.78 -17.70 4.68
C ASN A 95 9.56 -18.64 4.66
N SER A 96 9.55 -19.62 5.56
CA SER A 96 8.48 -20.62 5.69
C SER A 96 7.37 -20.21 6.68
N GLU A 97 7.28 -18.93 7.02
CA GLU A 97 6.32 -18.45 7.99
C GLU A 97 4.89 -18.44 7.44
N ARG A 98 3.93 -18.47 8.35
CA ARG A 98 2.50 -18.40 8.04
C ARG A 98 2.00 -16.98 8.23
N GLU A 99 1.92 -16.23 7.15
CA GLU A 99 1.62 -14.80 7.23
C GLU A 99 0.21 -14.49 7.80
N VAL A 100 -0.75 -15.41 7.67
CA VAL A 100 -2.09 -15.24 8.22
C VAL A 100 -2.17 -15.39 9.75
N GLU A 101 -1.16 -15.97 10.38
CA GLU A 101 -1.10 -16.16 11.84
C GLU A 101 -0.32 -15.01 12.49
N ILE A 102 -0.83 -14.43 13.58
CA ILE A 102 -0.19 -13.28 14.25
C ILE A 102 1.29 -13.54 14.60
N HIS A 103 1.59 -14.71 15.17
CA HIS A 103 2.97 -15.08 15.50
C HIS A 103 3.82 -15.35 14.26
N GLY A 104 3.23 -15.90 13.20
CA GLY A 104 3.91 -16.13 11.92
C GLY A 104 4.25 -14.81 11.23
N MET A 105 3.29 -13.88 11.18
CA MET A 105 3.50 -12.53 10.66
C MET A 105 4.60 -11.78 11.42
N LYS A 106 4.63 -11.88 12.76
CA LYS A 106 5.68 -11.25 13.57
C LYS A 106 7.08 -11.74 13.16
N ARG A 107 7.28 -13.06 13.09
CA ARG A 107 8.56 -13.65 12.67
C ARG A 107 8.89 -13.33 11.22
N CYS A 108 7.88 -13.30 10.35
CA CYS A 108 8.03 -12.94 8.95
C CYS A 108 8.58 -11.51 8.79
N ILE A 109 8.02 -10.54 9.52
CA ILE A 109 8.50 -9.16 9.53
C ILE A 109 9.92 -9.07 10.11
N GLU A 110 10.18 -9.72 11.25
CA GLU A 110 11.50 -9.69 11.89
C GLU A 110 12.61 -10.24 10.98
N ASP A 111 12.30 -11.32 10.24
CA ASP A 111 13.21 -11.90 9.25
C ASP A 111 13.49 -10.92 8.10
N PHE A 112 12.46 -10.36 7.47
CA PHE A 112 12.64 -9.40 6.37
C PHE A 112 13.30 -8.10 6.82
N ASP A 113 12.97 -7.57 7.99
CA ASP A 113 13.64 -6.41 8.60
C ASP A 113 15.12 -6.69 8.81
N GLY A 114 15.48 -7.91 9.24
CA GLY A 114 16.86 -8.37 9.33
C GLY A 114 17.60 -8.32 8.00
N GLN A 115 16.96 -8.76 6.91
CA GLN A 115 17.55 -8.78 5.57
C GLN A 115 17.84 -7.39 4.99
N ILE A 116 17.00 -6.39 5.32
CA ILE A 116 17.18 -5.00 4.88
C ILE A 116 17.96 -4.13 5.88
N GLY A 117 18.46 -4.74 6.96
CA GLY A 117 19.26 -4.05 7.99
C GLY A 117 18.44 -3.20 8.97
N PHE A 118 17.12 -3.36 9.00
CA PHE A 118 16.19 -2.65 9.90
C PHE A 118 16.08 -3.29 11.28
N THR A 119 17.21 -3.75 11.83
CA THR A 119 17.27 -4.34 13.17
C THR A 119 17.23 -3.26 14.26
N GLY A 120 16.80 -3.64 15.47
CA GLY A 120 16.68 -2.71 16.61
C GLY A 120 17.97 -1.99 17.03
N ALA A 121 19.14 -2.43 16.57
CA ALA A 121 20.43 -1.77 16.83
C ALA A 121 20.91 -0.87 15.68
N GLY A 122 20.37 -1.03 14.46
CA GLY A 122 20.89 -0.39 13.24
C GLY A 122 19.99 0.68 12.65
N ALA A 123 18.72 0.74 13.04
CA ALA A 123 17.72 1.50 12.31
C ALA A 123 17.13 2.65 13.13
N ASP A 124 16.97 3.82 12.48
CA ASP A 124 16.43 5.03 13.11
C ASP A 124 15.01 4.78 13.62
N ASP A 125 14.80 4.87 14.94
CA ASP A 125 13.51 4.69 15.60
C ASP A 125 12.47 5.76 15.22
N ARG A 126 12.91 6.82 14.51
CA ARG A 126 12.05 7.85 13.93
C ARG A 126 11.66 7.59 12.47
N LEU A 127 12.22 6.58 11.83
CA LEU A 127 11.91 6.27 10.44
C LEU A 127 10.53 5.61 10.35
N LEU A 128 9.63 6.24 9.61
CA LEU A 128 8.39 5.64 9.16
C LEU A 128 8.66 4.72 7.97
N GLU A 129 8.15 3.51 8.04
CA GLU A 129 8.29 2.49 6.99
C GLU A 129 6.93 2.24 6.34
N TRP A 130 6.94 1.89 5.05
CA TRP A 130 5.73 1.52 4.33
C TRP A 130 5.77 0.04 4.00
N VAL A 131 4.72 -0.69 4.40
CA VAL A 131 4.54 -2.10 4.10
C VAL A 131 3.24 -2.28 3.34
N SER A 132 3.29 -3.07 2.26
CA SER A 132 2.12 -3.52 1.52
C SER A 132 2.05 -5.03 1.44
N GLY A 133 0.87 -5.55 1.16
CA GLY A 133 0.64 -6.95 0.90
C GLY A 133 -0.78 -7.20 0.42
N ASP A 134 -1.16 -8.46 0.34
CA ASP A 134 -2.53 -8.83 0.04
C ASP A 134 -3.49 -8.46 1.19
N GLY A 135 -4.78 -8.75 1.00
CA GLY A 135 -5.77 -8.46 2.04
C GLY A 135 -5.53 -9.22 3.35
N ALA A 136 -4.93 -10.40 3.29
CA ALA A 136 -4.62 -11.22 4.45
C ALA A 136 -3.36 -10.71 5.18
N SER A 137 -2.28 -10.39 4.47
CA SER A 137 -1.08 -9.77 5.07
C SER A 137 -1.46 -8.45 5.72
N PHE A 138 -2.19 -7.58 5.01
CA PHE A 138 -2.65 -6.30 5.53
C PHE A 138 -3.41 -6.46 6.86
N ALA A 139 -4.39 -7.37 6.91
CA ALA A 139 -5.16 -7.62 8.12
C ALA A 139 -4.31 -8.21 9.25
N ALA A 140 -3.42 -9.14 8.94
CA ALA A 140 -2.53 -9.77 9.91
C ALA A 140 -1.57 -8.76 10.55
N ILE A 141 -0.98 -7.84 9.77
CA ILE A 141 -0.08 -6.80 10.30
C ILE A 141 -0.84 -5.81 11.20
N ILE A 142 -2.03 -5.37 10.79
CA ILE A 142 -2.86 -4.46 11.61
C ILE A 142 -3.23 -5.11 12.94
N ASN A 143 -3.67 -6.37 12.91
CA ASN A 143 -4.00 -7.10 14.13
C ASN A 143 -2.76 -7.28 15.02
N LEU A 144 -1.61 -7.58 14.42
CA LEU A 144 -0.34 -7.67 15.14
C LEU A 144 0.02 -6.36 15.85
N GLN A 145 -0.11 -5.21 15.17
CA GLN A 145 0.08 -3.87 15.77
C GLN A 145 -0.84 -3.67 16.99
N GLN A 146 -2.11 -4.07 16.90
CA GLN A 146 -3.07 -3.95 18.00
C GLN A 146 -2.69 -4.84 19.20
N TYR A 147 -2.18 -6.04 18.97
CA TYR A 147 -1.74 -6.94 20.04
C TYR A 147 -0.43 -6.50 20.70
N LEU A 148 0.50 -5.91 19.93
CA LEU A 148 1.80 -5.48 20.44
C LEU A 148 1.73 -4.12 21.15
N ALA A 149 0.87 -3.20 20.69
CA ALA A 149 0.74 -1.86 21.26
C ALA A 149 0.55 -1.80 22.81
N PRO A 150 -0.24 -2.67 23.46
CA PRO A 150 -0.38 -2.66 24.92
C PRO A 150 0.74 -3.43 25.66
N THR A 151 1.59 -4.18 24.96
CA THR A 151 2.55 -5.12 25.60
C THR A 151 4.01 -4.67 25.51
N LEU A 152 4.35 -3.79 24.57
CA LEU A 152 5.73 -3.33 24.31
C LEU A 152 5.80 -1.81 24.23
N LEU A 153 7.00 -1.23 24.33
CA LEU A 153 7.20 0.22 24.41
C LEU A 153 7.91 0.80 23.18
N GLY A 154 8.75 0.02 22.48
CA GLY A 154 9.49 0.49 21.32
C GLY A 154 8.61 0.69 20.07
N ASN A 155 8.93 1.68 19.23
CA ASN A 155 8.16 1.92 17.99
C ASN A 155 8.28 0.74 17.02
N ARG A 156 9.48 0.17 16.87
CA ARG A 156 9.69 -1.06 16.09
C ARG A 156 9.11 -2.30 16.74
N GLU A 157 9.26 -2.44 18.05
CA GLU A 157 8.71 -3.59 18.80
C GLU A 157 7.19 -3.68 18.68
N THR A 158 6.52 -2.54 18.65
CA THR A 158 5.06 -2.43 18.48
C THR A 158 4.64 -2.34 17.01
N LEU A 159 5.60 -2.33 16.08
CA LEU A 159 5.42 -2.05 14.66
C LEU A 159 4.69 -0.72 14.38
N ARG A 160 4.68 0.21 15.34
CA ARG A 160 4.05 1.53 15.23
C ARG A 160 4.70 2.40 14.16
N ASN A 161 5.96 2.12 13.84
CA ASN A 161 6.68 2.80 12.77
C ASN A 161 6.31 2.30 11.36
N LYS A 162 5.47 1.26 11.23
CA LYS A 162 5.04 0.72 9.94
C LYS A 162 3.65 1.23 9.56
N VAL A 163 3.55 1.93 8.43
CA VAL A 163 2.29 2.24 7.76
C VAL A 163 1.97 1.07 6.84
N VAL A 164 0.78 0.51 6.99
CA VAL A 164 0.35 -0.66 6.23
C VAL A 164 -0.74 -0.26 5.25
N THR A 165 -0.63 -0.68 3.99
CA THR A 165 -1.68 -0.50 2.98
C THR A 165 -1.92 -1.80 2.20
N PRO A 166 -3.15 -2.10 1.77
CA PRO A 166 -3.35 -3.17 0.82
C PRO A 166 -2.67 -2.82 -0.51
N GLU A 167 -2.17 -3.81 -1.24
CA GLU A 167 -1.65 -3.57 -2.57
C GLU A 167 -2.76 -3.07 -3.51
N VAL A 168 -2.39 -2.10 -4.36
CA VAL A 168 -3.34 -1.39 -5.23
C VAL A 168 -4.06 -2.35 -6.17
N TRP A 169 -3.36 -3.36 -6.69
CA TRP A 169 -3.95 -4.33 -7.62
C TRP A 169 -4.98 -5.22 -6.92
N HIS A 170 -4.71 -5.68 -5.70
CA HIS A 170 -5.67 -6.44 -4.89
C HIS A 170 -6.93 -5.61 -4.57
N THR A 171 -6.73 -4.33 -4.25
CA THR A 171 -7.84 -3.40 -3.98
C THR A 171 -8.70 -3.20 -5.23
N LYS A 172 -8.07 -3.02 -6.40
CA LYS A 172 -8.75 -2.86 -7.68
C LYS A 172 -9.49 -4.14 -8.09
N ASP A 173 -8.86 -5.30 -7.98
CA ASP A 173 -9.47 -6.60 -8.28
C ASP A 173 -10.72 -6.83 -7.42
N LYS A 174 -10.63 -6.55 -6.12
CA LYS A 174 -11.78 -6.67 -5.20
C LYS A 174 -12.92 -5.72 -5.58
N ALA A 175 -12.60 -4.47 -5.93
CA ALA A 175 -13.61 -3.50 -6.37
C ALA A 175 -14.28 -3.93 -7.68
N LEU A 176 -13.51 -4.42 -8.65
CA LEU A 176 -14.03 -4.94 -9.92
C LEU A 176 -14.95 -6.15 -9.70
N LYS A 177 -14.55 -7.08 -8.82
CA LYS A 177 -15.38 -8.23 -8.46
C LYS A 177 -16.68 -7.81 -7.79
N ALA A 178 -16.65 -6.85 -6.88
CA ALA A 178 -17.86 -6.34 -6.22
C ALA A 178 -18.81 -5.67 -7.22
N ILE A 179 -18.30 -4.84 -8.14
CA ILE A 179 -19.10 -4.24 -9.23
C ILE A 179 -19.68 -5.34 -10.13
N ALA A 180 -18.87 -6.35 -10.46
CA ALA A 180 -19.29 -7.45 -11.31
C ALA A 180 -20.41 -8.28 -10.65
N GLU A 181 -20.28 -8.57 -9.36
CA GLU A 181 -21.28 -9.28 -8.57
C GLU A 181 -22.58 -8.48 -8.44
N GLU A 182 -22.50 -7.18 -8.17
CA GLU A 182 -23.67 -6.31 -8.04
C GLU A 182 -24.45 -6.16 -9.36
N HIS A 183 -23.75 -5.97 -10.48
CA HIS A 183 -24.39 -5.65 -11.76
C HIS A 183 -24.59 -6.86 -12.69
N PHE A 184 -23.81 -7.92 -12.53
CA PHE A 184 -23.81 -9.10 -13.40
C PHE A 184 -23.85 -10.42 -12.63
N GLY A 185 -23.86 -10.39 -11.30
CA GLY A 185 -24.07 -11.57 -10.48
C GLY A 185 -25.51 -12.07 -10.59
N PRO A 186 -25.77 -13.33 -10.21
CA PRO A 186 -27.14 -13.80 -10.04
C PRO A 186 -27.88 -12.87 -9.07
N PRO A 187 -29.15 -12.53 -9.31
CA PRO A 187 -29.90 -11.66 -8.43
C PRO A 187 -29.83 -12.19 -6.99
N THR A 188 -29.25 -11.39 -6.10
CA THR A 188 -29.04 -11.74 -4.68
C THR A 188 -30.36 -11.74 -3.90
N SER A 189 -31.43 -11.21 -4.50
CA SER A 189 -32.81 -11.18 -4.00
C SER A 189 -33.81 -11.07 -5.16
N ALA A 190 -35.01 -11.62 -5.01
CA ALA A 190 -36.13 -11.41 -5.96
C ALA A 190 -36.76 -10.01 -5.85
N GLU A 191 -36.40 -9.25 -4.80
CA GLU A 191 -36.85 -7.90 -4.54
C GLU A 191 -35.63 -6.97 -4.37
N PRO A 192 -35.40 -6.02 -5.29
CA PRO A 192 -34.46 -4.93 -5.08
C PRO A 192 -35.16 -3.85 -4.25
N SER A 193 -34.86 -3.78 -2.95
CA SER A 193 -35.27 -2.67 -2.07
C SER A 193 -34.12 -1.72 -1.81
#